data_AF-A0A7X9S263-F1
#
_entry.id   AF-A0A7X9S263-F1
#
_cell.length_a   1.000
_cell.length_b   1.000
_cell.length_c   1.000
_cell.angle_alpha   90.00
_cell.angle_beta   90.00
_cell.angle_gamma   90.00
#
_symmetry.space_group_name_H-M   'P 1'
#
loop_
_entity.id
_entity.type
_entity.pdbx_description
1 polymer ?
#
loop_
_entity_poly.entity_id
_entity_poly.type
_entity_poly.pdbx_seq_one_letter_code
_entity_poly.pdbx_strand_id
1 'polypeptide(L)'
;LESEESSLTSQFQDIEGKYKSLQAQKEAEQSVFIQQKEASIGELKDKLIEQERGLNQEYDQLFDQLDETNTDKRIGLQEHFSTIQNNKSEKQIEINECRNKQFYQHEIEQVKTLLQKGIAETTALEQEVQKSEQEIEGLRKSWTHELEIYQKEIENERANLNQRFEKLTQKKKDLEIKVQKYNHTLLAWLTNHKKDWSENIGKVIDQDLLFHDELNPQLLDQLATSFYGVGIDLKSIEGRSFSLSLLEEQLKDTLGEIEKVRKESSELDQGLIKKEQNLKKKYQPQLNKLKSFVEVSNNTIKKNKKEKERQDVLLEDWIEKGQNEKELQLVQLNKDLNGIQLQLDELKQQLSSFEEGVKQQKEVKRKEKTRRLNQFKKDFQEKENG
;
A
#
# COMPACT_ATOMS: atom_id res chain seq x y z
N LEU A 1 31.26 -139.96 78.59
CA LEU A 1 30.11 -139.42 77.85
C LEU A 1 29.77 -137.98 78.27
N GLU A 2 29.72 -137.61 79.56
CA GLU A 2 29.54 -136.20 79.96
C GLU A 2 30.79 -135.30 79.74
N SER A 3 31.99 -135.88 79.67
CA SER A 3 33.25 -135.14 79.45
C SER A 3 33.55 -134.80 77.96
N GLU A 4 32.88 -135.44 77.00
CA GLU A 4 33.09 -135.19 75.56
C GLU A 4 32.11 -134.14 75.02
N GLU A 5 30.86 -134.10 75.50
CA GLU A 5 29.90 -133.02 75.17
C GLU A 5 30.35 -131.66 75.71
N SER A 6 30.95 -131.61 76.91
CA SER A 6 31.54 -130.38 77.47
C SER A 6 32.74 -129.87 76.66
N SER A 7 33.58 -130.78 76.15
CA SER A 7 34.75 -130.46 75.33
C SER A 7 34.36 -129.99 73.92
N LEU A 8 33.38 -130.64 73.28
CA LEU A 8 32.85 -130.23 71.97
C LEU A 8 32.06 -128.92 72.07
N THR A 9 31.29 -128.70 73.12
CA THR A 9 30.57 -127.42 73.34
C THR A 9 31.54 -126.28 73.64
N SER A 10 32.63 -126.54 74.38
CA SER A 10 33.71 -125.57 74.60
C SER A 10 34.47 -125.25 73.30
N GLN A 11 34.80 -126.25 72.46
CA GLN A 11 35.43 -126.03 71.17
C GLN A 11 34.52 -125.34 70.16
N PHE A 12 33.21 -125.63 70.18
CA PHE A 12 32.22 -124.97 69.33
C PHE A 12 31.98 -123.52 69.79
N GLN A 13 31.94 -123.25 71.10
CA GLN A 13 31.92 -121.89 71.66
C GLN A 13 33.22 -121.12 71.37
N ASP A 14 34.37 -121.79 71.33
CA ASP A 14 35.66 -121.20 70.93
C ASP A 14 35.71 -120.89 69.43
N ILE A 15 35.15 -121.76 68.58
CA ILE A 15 35.05 -121.54 67.12
C ILE A 15 33.99 -120.47 66.81
N GLU A 16 32.85 -120.48 67.50
CA GLU A 16 31.80 -119.46 67.38
C GLU A 16 32.28 -118.12 67.92
N GLY A 17 33.04 -118.11 69.01
CA GLY A 17 33.74 -116.93 69.54
C GLY A 17 34.80 -116.40 68.57
N LYS A 18 35.58 -117.28 67.93
CA LYS A 18 36.52 -116.91 66.86
C LYS A 18 35.80 -116.35 65.63
N TYR A 19 34.73 -116.98 65.17
CA TYR A 19 33.91 -116.49 64.04
C TYR A 19 33.22 -115.16 64.36
N LYS A 20 32.67 -114.99 65.57
CA LYS A 20 32.12 -113.71 66.03
C LYS A 20 33.20 -112.65 66.16
N SER A 21 34.41 -112.99 66.63
CA SER A 21 35.53 -112.06 66.68
C SER A 21 36.03 -111.70 65.29
N LEU A 22 36.04 -112.64 64.35
CA LEU A 22 36.46 -112.44 62.97
C LEU A 22 35.41 -111.62 62.21
N GLN A 23 34.12 -111.86 62.47
CA GLN A 23 33.01 -111.09 61.95
C GLN A 23 33.05 -109.66 62.50
N ALA A 24 33.21 -109.49 63.81
CA ALA A 24 33.39 -108.18 64.43
C ALA A 24 34.66 -107.47 63.92
N GLN A 25 35.74 -108.20 63.66
CA GLN A 25 36.96 -107.69 63.05
C GLN A 25 36.72 -107.26 61.60
N LYS A 26 36.02 -108.06 60.79
CA LYS A 26 35.68 -107.74 59.40
C LYS A 26 34.68 -106.60 59.29
N GLU A 27 33.71 -106.52 60.19
CA GLU A 27 32.78 -105.40 60.32
C GLU A 27 33.48 -104.13 60.78
N ALA A 28 34.45 -104.23 61.70
CA ALA A 28 35.31 -103.10 62.09
C ALA A 28 36.24 -102.66 60.95
N GLU A 29 36.88 -103.59 60.23
CA GLU A 29 37.69 -103.30 59.04
C GLU A 29 36.83 -102.67 57.92
N GLN A 30 35.62 -103.17 57.70
CA GLN A 30 34.66 -102.61 56.75
C GLN A 30 34.20 -101.21 57.17
N SER A 31 33.91 -101.00 58.46
CA SER A 31 33.52 -99.70 59.00
C SER A 31 34.67 -98.67 58.87
N VAL A 32 35.90 -99.08 59.17
CA VAL A 32 37.10 -98.25 58.97
C VAL A 32 37.34 -97.95 57.49
N PHE A 33 37.14 -98.94 56.60
CA PHE A 33 37.26 -98.73 55.15
C PHE A 33 36.19 -97.79 54.60
N ILE A 34 34.93 -97.93 55.05
CA ILE A 34 33.83 -97.02 54.70
C ILE A 34 34.16 -95.61 55.17
N GLN A 35 34.60 -95.44 56.43
CA GLN A 35 35.00 -94.13 56.95
C GLN A 35 36.19 -93.53 56.18
N GLN A 36 37.18 -94.33 55.78
CA GLN A 36 38.31 -93.88 54.96
C GLN A 36 37.87 -93.47 53.55
N LYS A 37 36.95 -94.21 52.92
CA LYS A 37 36.38 -93.87 51.61
C LYS A 37 35.48 -92.63 51.70
N GLU A 38 34.64 -92.51 52.73
CA GLU A 38 33.82 -91.32 52.99
C GLU A 38 34.68 -90.08 53.24
N ALA A 39 35.77 -90.20 54.02
CA ALA A 39 36.73 -89.12 54.21
C ALA A 39 37.42 -88.73 52.90
N SER A 40 37.83 -89.71 52.09
CA SER A 40 38.43 -89.45 50.77
C SER A 40 37.46 -88.76 49.80
N ILE A 41 36.19 -89.17 49.81
CA ILE A 41 35.12 -88.53 49.03
C ILE A 41 34.85 -87.10 49.55
N GLY A 42 34.87 -86.89 50.86
CA GLY A 42 34.76 -85.57 51.49
C GLY A 42 35.86 -84.62 51.02
N GLU A 43 37.13 -85.06 51.09
CA GLU A 43 38.27 -84.27 50.60
C GLU A 43 38.18 -83.97 49.09
N LEU A 44 37.71 -84.93 48.28
CA LEU A 44 37.49 -84.71 46.85
C LEU A 44 36.36 -83.71 46.58
N LYS A 45 35.28 -83.74 47.38
CA LYS A 45 34.17 -82.78 47.30
C LYS A 45 34.64 -81.39 47.70
N ASP A 46 35.41 -81.26 48.78
CA ASP A 46 35.97 -79.98 49.21
C ASP A 46 36.91 -79.40 48.14
N LYS A 47 37.75 -80.24 47.51
CA LYS A 47 38.58 -79.82 46.36
C LYS A 47 37.75 -79.39 45.15
N LEU A 48 36.65 -80.08 44.85
CA LEU A 48 35.75 -79.68 43.75
C LEU A 48 35.08 -78.33 44.06
N ILE A 49 34.56 -78.14 45.27
CA ILE A 49 33.93 -76.88 45.71
C ILE A 49 34.95 -75.73 45.63
N GLU A 50 36.18 -75.95 46.07
CA GLU A 50 37.25 -74.95 46.01
C GLU A 50 37.63 -74.62 44.56
N GLN A 51 37.69 -75.62 43.67
CA GLN A 51 37.92 -75.42 42.23
C GLN A 51 36.76 -74.68 41.55
N GLU A 52 35.51 -75.01 41.85
CA GLU A 52 34.34 -74.30 41.34
C GLU A 52 34.30 -72.85 41.85
N ARG A 53 34.65 -72.63 43.12
CA ARG A 53 34.72 -71.29 43.73
C ARG A 53 35.84 -70.46 43.12
N GLY A 54 37.03 -71.02 42.95
CA GLY A 54 38.16 -70.38 42.29
C GLY A 54 37.85 -70.03 40.84
N LEU A 55 37.28 -70.97 40.08
CA LEU A 55 36.85 -70.73 38.69
C LEU A 55 35.78 -69.63 38.60
N ASN A 56 34.80 -69.62 39.52
CA ASN A 56 33.80 -68.57 39.56
C ASN A 56 34.44 -67.20 39.82
N GLN A 57 35.33 -67.09 40.81
CA GLN A 57 36.04 -65.85 41.10
C GLN A 57 36.91 -65.36 39.93
N GLU A 58 37.63 -66.26 39.24
CA GLU A 58 38.42 -65.91 38.05
C GLU A 58 37.53 -65.35 36.94
N TYR A 59 36.41 -66.00 36.65
CA TYR A 59 35.49 -65.52 35.61
C TYR A 59 34.76 -64.24 36.01
N ASP A 60 34.43 -64.08 37.29
CA ASP A 60 33.78 -62.86 37.79
C ASP A 60 34.76 -61.67 37.65
N GLN A 61 36.03 -61.84 38.04
CA GLN A 61 37.10 -60.86 37.78
C GLN A 61 37.30 -60.57 36.28
N LEU A 62 37.26 -61.61 35.44
CA LEU A 62 37.35 -61.43 33.99
C LEU A 62 36.15 -60.66 33.41
N PHE A 63 34.94 -60.86 33.94
CA PHE A 63 33.76 -60.09 33.52
C PHE A 63 33.83 -58.65 33.98
N ASP A 64 34.30 -58.40 35.22
CA ASP A 64 34.49 -57.05 35.75
C ASP A 64 35.53 -56.27 34.92
N GLN A 65 36.66 -56.89 34.59
CA GLN A 65 37.67 -56.31 33.69
C GLN A 65 37.12 -56.05 32.27
N LEU A 66 36.29 -56.97 31.76
CA LEU A 66 35.61 -56.79 30.47
C LEU A 66 34.61 -55.65 30.52
N ASP A 67 33.93 -55.43 31.64
CA ASP A 67 33.04 -54.30 31.82
C ASP A 67 33.82 -52.99 31.93
N GLU A 68 34.84 -52.90 32.78
CA GLU A 68 35.69 -51.69 32.93
C GLU A 68 36.34 -51.26 31.61
N THR A 69 36.92 -52.20 30.87
CA THR A 69 37.56 -51.86 29.57
C THR A 69 36.56 -51.43 28.49
N ASN A 70 35.32 -51.92 28.57
CA ASN A 70 34.27 -51.52 27.64
C ASN A 70 33.49 -50.28 28.12
N THR A 71 33.49 -49.96 29.42
CA THR A 71 32.86 -48.75 29.94
C THR A 71 33.54 -47.51 29.41
N ASP A 72 34.87 -47.46 29.37
CA ASP A 72 35.60 -46.28 28.86
C ASP A 72 35.27 -46.00 27.40
N LYS A 73 35.25 -47.06 26.56
CA LYS A 73 34.87 -46.95 25.14
C LYS A 73 33.40 -46.56 24.97
N ARG A 74 32.51 -47.10 25.81
CA ARG A 74 31.08 -46.75 25.78
C ARG A 74 30.88 -45.29 26.13
N ILE A 75 31.52 -44.81 27.21
CA ILE A 75 31.45 -43.42 27.65
C ILE A 75 31.98 -42.50 26.54
N GLY A 76 33.15 -42.79 25.97
CA GLY A 76 33.70 -41.98 24.88
C GLY A 76 32.80 -41.90 23.64
N LEU A 77 32.17 -43.02 23.24
CA LEU A 77 31.20 -43.03 22.13
C LEU A 77 29.90 -42.29 22.49
N GLN A 78 29.42 -42.40 23.73
CA GLN A 78 28.24 -41.67 24.22
C GLN A 78 28.50 -40.17 24.30
N GLU A 79 29.67 -39.76 24.80
CA GLU A 79 30.07 -38.35 24.84
C GLU A 79 30.15 -37.78 23.43
N HIS A 80 30.79 -38.49 22.49
CA HIS A 80 30.85 -38.06 21.10
C HIS A 80 29.45 -37.96 20.47
N PHE A 81 28.56 -38.92 20.75
CA PHE A 81 27.16 -38.85 20.34
C PHE A 81 26.44 -37.62 20.91
N SER A 82 26.60 -37.35 22.20
CA SER A 82 26.05 -36.16 22.86
C SER A 82 26.59 -34.86 22.26
N THR A 83 27.89 -34.78 21.96
CA THR A 83 28.49 -33.61 21.30
C THR A 83 27.87 -33.36 19.94
N ILE A 84 27.78 -34.38 19.08
CA ILE A 84 27.17 -34.19 17.75
C ILE A 84 25.66 -33.90 17.87
N GLN A 85 24.97 -34.46 18.86
CA GLN A 85 23.57 -34.15 19.13
C GLN A 85 23.38 -32.69 19.56
N ASN A 86 24.30 -32.15 20.36
CA ASN A 86 24.32 -30.72 20.71
C ASN A 86 24.55 -29.87 19.45
N ASN A 87 25.53 -30.21 18.62
CA ASN A 87 25.78 -29.51 17.35
C ASN A 87 24.55 -29.51 16.43
N LYS A 88 23.78 -30.61 16.39
CA LYS A 88 22.50 -30.66 15.67
C LYS A 88 21.50 -29.65 16.22
N SER A 89 21.38 -29.56 17.54
CA SER A 89 20.46 -28.61 18.18
C SER A 89 20.88 -27.15 17.94
N GLU A 90 22.17 -26.85 18.00
CA GLU A 90 22.73 -25.53 17.67
C GLU A 90 22.43 -25.16 16.22
N LYS A 91 22.68 -26.08 15.27
CA LYS A 91 22.37 -25.85 13.86
C LYS A 91 20.86 -25.64 13.62
N GLN A 92 20.01 -26.34 14.37
CA GLN A 92 18.56 -26.16 14.31
C GLN A 92 18.14 -24.76 14.81
N ILE A 93 18.82 -24.23 15.83
CA ILE A 93 18.64 -22.86 16.32
C ILE A 93 19.06 -21.86 15.23
N GLU A 94 20.25 -22.01 14.64
CA GLU A 94 20.72 -21.15 13.53
C GLU A 94 19.74 -21.11 12.36
N ILE A 95 19.16 -22.25 11.98
CA ILE A 95 18.13 -22.31 10.93
C ILE A 95 16.90 -21.49 11.32
N ASN A 96 16.44 -21.59 12.57
CA ASN A 96 15.28 -20.83 13.04
C ASN A 96 15.59 -19.33 13.13
N GLU A 97 16.78 -18.94 13.56
CA GLU A 97 17.24 -17.56 13.55
C GLU A 97 17.30 -17.01 12.13
N CYS A 98 17.87 -17.74 11.18
CA CYS A 98 17.91 -17.37 9.77
C CYS A 98 16.50 -17.25 9.16
N ARG A 99 15.56 -18.11 9.57
CA ARG A 99 14.14 -18.02 9.16
C ARG A 99 13.46 -16.76 9.70
N ASN A 100 13.83 -16.30 10.90
CA ASN A 100 13.24 -15.12 11.51
C ASN A 100 13.94 -13.82 11.09
N LYS A 101 15.20 -13.90 10.63
CA LYS A 101 15.97 -12.75 10.17
C LYS A 101 15.34 -12.13 8.92
N GLN A 102 15.20 -10.80 8.95
CA GLN A 102 14.87 -9.98 7.80
C GLN A 102 16.15 -9.36 7.26
N PHE A 103 16.50 -9.71 6.02
CA PHE A 103 17.67 -9.17 5.34
C PHE A 103 17.37 -7.78 4.80
N TYR A 104 18.39 -6.91 4.76
CA TYR A 104 18.31 -5.53 4.26
C TYR A 104 17.20 -4.69 4.92
N GLN A 105 16.88 -4.96 6.20
CA GLN A 105 15.79 -4.27 6.89
C GLN A 105 16.02 -2.76 6.95
N HIS A 106 17.28 -2.32 7.11
CA HIS A 106 17.60 -0.91 7.18
C HIS A 106 17.36 -0.20 5.85
N GLU A 107 17.82 -0.78 4.75
CA GLU A 107 17.68 -0.27 3.39
C GLU A 107 16.20 -0.26 2.97
N ILE A 108 15.46 -1.33 3.28
CA ILE A 108 14.01 -1.42 3.06
C ILE A 108 13.28 -0.32 3.82
N GLU A 109 13.63 -0.08 5.08
CA GLU A 109 12.99 0.96 5.89
C GLU A 109 13.34 2.37 5.41
N GLN A 110 14.59 2.60 4.99
CA GLN A 110 15.00 3.86 4.37
C GLN A 110 14.21 4.14 3.09
N VAL A 111 14.08 3.16 2.18
CA VAL A 111 13.30 3.33 0.95
C VAL A 111 11.82 3.56 1.27
N LYS A 112 11.23 2.82 2.22
CA LYS A 112 9.84 3.03 2.66
C LYS A 112 9.60 4.42 3.24
N THR A 113 10.51 4.92 4.07
CA THR A 113 10.37 6.26 4.67
C THR A 113 10.49 7.36 3.61
N LEU A 114 11.41 7.21 2.65
CA LEU A 114 11.49 8.10 1.49
C LEU A 114 10.22 8.07 0.64
N LEU A 115 9.68 6.88 0.38
CA LEU A 115 8.43 6.69 -0.37
C LEU A 115 7.26 7.39 0.33
N GLN A 116 7.11 7.17 1.64
CA GLN A 116 6.06 7.81 2.45
C GLN A 116 6.18 9.33 2.42
N LYS A 117 7.39 9.87 2.57
CA LYS A 117 7.64 11.30 2.47
C LYS A 117 7.27 11.84 1.09
N GLY A 118 7.70 11.18 0.02
CA GLY A 118 7.38 11.58 -1.36
C GLY A 118 5.88 11.52 -1.67
N ILE A 119 5.16 10.53 -1.14
CA ILE A 119 3.70 10.42 -1.24
C ILE A 119 3.00 11.56 -0.49
N ALA A 120 3.47 11.87 0.73
CA ALA A 120 2.91 12.96 1.53
C ALA A 120 3.09 14.31 0.84
N GLU A 121 4.30 14.59 0.32
CA GLU A 121 4.60 15.81 -0.44
C GLU A 121 3.75 15.91 -1.72
N THR A 122 3.60 14.80 -2.46
CA THR A 122 2.80 14.76 -3.68
C THR A 122 1.32 15.01 -3.39
N THR A 123 0.76 14.36 -2.36
CA THR A 123 -0.63 14.55 -1.94
C THR A 123 -0.89 15.99 -1.49
N ALA A 124 0.04 16.58 -0.73
CA ALA A 124 -0.07 17.97 -0.29
C ALA A 124 -0.06 18.94 -1.47
N LEU A 125 0.83 18.73 -2.46
CA LEU A 125 0.86 19.52 -3.69
C LEU A 125 -0.41 19.35 -4.53
N GLU A 126 -0.94 18.12 -4.64
CA GLU A 126 -2.20 17.85 -5.36
C GLU A 126 -3.39 18.60 -4.73
N GLN A 127 -3.48 18.63 -3.39
CA GLN A 127 -4.50 19.40 -2.68
C GLN A 127 -4.36 20.91 -2.95
N GLU A 128 -3.12 21.43 -2.96
CA GLU A 128 -2.89 22.85 -3.19
C GLU A 128 -3.17 23.26 -4.65
N VAL A 129 -2.86 22.38 -5.61
CA VAL A 129 -3.26 22.52 -7.01
C VAL A 129 -4.78 22.55 -7.13
N GLN A 130 -5.49 21.62 -6.48
CA GLN A 130 -6.95 21.57 -6.52
C GLN A 130 -7.57 22.87 -5.98
N LYS A 131 -7.06 23.40 -4.86
CA LYS A 131 -7.50 24.69 -4.30
C LYS A 131 -7.25 25.84 -5.27
N SER A 132 -6.05 25.88 -5.87
CA SER A 132 -5.69 26.90 -6.86
C SER A 132 -6.57 26.84 -8.10
N GLU A 133 -6.94 25.65 -8.56
CA GLU A 133 -7.86 25.44 -9.68
C GLU A 133 -9.29 25.92 -9.36
N GLN A 134 -9.78 25.65 -8.14
CA GLN A 134 -11.06 26.18 -7.66
C GLN A 134 -11.04 27.72 -7.58
N GLU A 135 -9.94 28.31 -7.10
CA GLU A 135 -9.77 29.76 -7.06
C GLU A 135 -9.73 30.36 -8.47
N ILE A 136 -9.03 29.72 -9.42
CA ILE A 136 -9.04 30.12 -10.84
C ILE A 136 -10.47 30.10 -11.39
N GLU A 137 -11.26 29.06 -11.10
CA GLU A 137 -12.65 28.97 -11.55
C GLU A 137 -13.52 30.07 -10.91
N GLY A 138 -13.37 30.31 -9.61
CA GLY A 138 -14.07 31.37 -8.89
C GLY A 138 -13.74 32.77 -9.43
N LEU A 139 -12.47 33.06 -9.69
CA LEU A 139 -12.02 34.32 -10.28
C LEU A 139 -12.54 34.49 -11.72
N ARG A 140 -12.57 33.43 -12.52
CA ARG A 140 -13.16 33.48 -13.87
C ARG A 140 -14.65 33.80 -13.81
N LYS A 141 -15.41 33.11 -12.95
CA LYS A 141 -16.85 33.36 -12.77
C LYS A 141 -17.11 34.79 -12.30
N SER A 142 -16.30 35.28 -11.37
CA SER A 142 -16.40 36.67 -10.89
C SER A 142 -16.11 37.68 -12.00
N TRP A 143 -15.08 37.44 -12.81
CA TRP A 143 -14.75 38.30 -13.95
C TRP A 143 -15.86 38.31 -15.00
N THR A 144 -16.38 37.13 -15.40
CA THR A 144 -17.47 37.06 -16.38
C THR A 144 -18.74 37.71 -15.85
N HIS A 145 -19.06 37.51 -14.56
CA HIS A 145 -20.24 38.09 -13.95
C HIS A 145 -20.16 39.63 -13.85
N GLU A 146 -19.03 40.18 -13.40
CA GLU A 146 -18.82 41.64 -13.37
C GLU A 146 -18.90 42.24 -14.79
N LEU A 147 -18.40 41.53 -15.80
CA LEU A 147 -18.45 41.95 -17.20
C LEU A 147 -19.88 41.88 -17.76
N GLU A 148 -20.63 40.83 -17.48
CA GLU A 148 -22.04 40.68 -17.89
C GLU A 148 -22.94 41.74 -17.26
N ILE A 149 -22.79 42.03 -15.97
CA ILE A 149 -23.54 43.09 -15.29
C ILE A 149 -23.31 44.42 -16.00
N TYR A 150 -22.05 44.74 -16.26
CA TYR A 150 -21.67 46.00 -16.85
C TYR A 150 -22.10 46.11 -18.33
N GLN A 151 -22.02 45.01 -19.09
CA GLN A 151 -22.55 44.98 -20.45
C GLN A 151 -24.07 45.23 -20.49
N LYS A 152 -24.83 44.62 -19.57
CA LYS A 152 -26.28 44.86 -19.46
C LYS A 152 -26.61 46.30 -19.07
N GLU A 153 -25.85 46.90 -18.16
CA GLU A 153 -26.01 48.30 -17.77
C GLU A 153 -25.82 49.24 -18.97
N ILE A 154 -24.73 49.02 -19.73
CA ILE A 154 -24.41 49.76 -20.95
C ILE A 154 -25.45 49.52 -22.06
N GLU A 155 -25.94 48.29 -22.25
CA GLU A 155 -27.00 47.98 -23.22
C GLU A 155 -28.31 48.72 -22.90
N ASN A 156 -28.70 48.78 -21.62
CA ASN A 156 -29.88 49.52 -21.17
C ASN A 156 -29.72 51.03 -21.42
N GLU A 157 -28.56 51.60 -21.08
CA GLU A 157 -28.27 53.01 -21.34
C GLU A 157 -28.23 53.33 -22.84
N ARG A 158 -27.63 52.46 -23.67
CA ARG A 158 -27.66 52.58 -25.13
C ARG A 158 -29.08 52.54 -25.68
N ALA A 159 -29.94 51.65 -25.18
CA ALA A 159 -31.34 51.59 -25.59
C ALA A 159 -32.08 52.91 -25.28
N ASN A 160 -31.85 53.49 -24.10
CA ASN A 160 -32.42 54.79 -23.72
C ASN A 160 -31.92 55.93 -24.62
N LEU A 161 -30.62 55.99 -24.90
CA LEU A 161 -30.02 56.98 -25.79
C LEU A 161 -30.53 56.84 -27.22
N ASN A 162 -30.67 55.61 -27.73
CA ASN A 162 -31.22 55.35 -29.06
C ASN A 162 -32.68 55.79 -29.18
N GLN A 163 -33.53 55.49 -28.19
CA GLN A 163 -34.91 55.99 -28.18
C GLN A 163 -34.97 57.52 -28.17
N ARG A 164 -34.09 58.19 -27.41
CA ARG A 164 -34.00 59.66 -27.40
C ARG A 164 -33.54 60.18 -28.76
N PHE A 165 -32.53 59.56 -29.35
CA PHE A 165 -32.02 59.90 -30.68
C PHE A 165 -33.08 59.76 -31.77
N GLU A 166 -33.84 58.66 -31.77
CA GLU A 166 -34.94 58.43 -32.73
C GLU A 166 -36.02 59.51 -32.61
N LYS A 167 -36.47 59.82 -31.38
CA LYS A 167 -37.46 60.88 -31.13
C LYS A 167 -36.97 62.24 -31.62
N LEU A 168 -35.71 62.60 -31.34
CA LEU A 168 -35.12 63.85 -31.79
C LEU A 168 -34.95 63.89 -33.32
N THR A 169 -34.59 62.76 -33.93
CA THR A 169 -34.46 62.65 -35.40
C THR A 169 -35.80 62.79 -36.09
N GLN A 170 -36.88 62.21 -35.54
CA GLN A 170 -38.25 62.41 -36.03
C GLN A 170 -38.65 63.88 -35.89
N LYS A 171 -38.47 64.49 -34.71
CA LYS A 171 -38.75 65.91 -34.47
C LYS A 171 -37.98 66.82 -35.44
N LYS A 172 -36.70 66.52 -35.68
CA LYS A 172 -35.86 67.21 -36.66
C LYS A 172 -36.47 67.11 -38.06
N LYS A 173 -36.82 65.90 -38.51
CA LYS A 173 -37.41 65.67 -39.83
C LYS A 173 -38.74 66.42 -39.99
N ASP A 174 -39.57 66.43 -38.97
CA ASP A 174 -40.85 67.17 -38.98
C ASP A 174 -40.63 68.68 -39.07
N LEU A 175 -39.64 69.21 -38.33
CA LEU A 175 -39.25 70.62 -38.41
C LEU A 175 -38.64 70.97 -39.77
N GLU A 176 -37.77 70.11 -40.33
CA GLU A 176 -37.19 70.29 -41.66
C GLU A 176 -38.27 70.31 -42.75
N ILE A 177 -39.28 69.43 -42.67
CA ILE A 177 -40.42 69.43 -43.60
C ILE A 177 -41.21 70.74 -43.47
N LYS A 178 -41.45 71.22 -42.24
CA LYS A 178 -42.14 72.52 -42.02
C LYS A 178 -41.34 73.69 -42.58
N VAL A 179 -40.02 73.70 -42.40
CA VAL A 179 -39.13 74.73 -42.95
C VAL A 179 -39.00 74.63 -44.48
N GLN A 180 -39.00 73.43 -45.07
CA GLN A 180 -38.99 73.28 -46.53
C GLN A 180 -40.31 73.75 -47.16
N LYS A 181 -41.44 73.40 -46.52
CA LYS A 181 -42.76 73.88 -46.93
C LYS A 181 -42.85 75.41 -46.89
N TYR A 182 -42.15 76.08 -45.96
CA TYR A 182 -42.09 77.56 -45.88
C TYR A 182 -41.80 78.23 -47.23
N ASN A 183 -40.84 77.72 -48.02
CA ASN A 183 -40.49 78.32 -49.32
C ASN A 183 -41.62 78.24 -50.36
N HIS A 184 -42.61 77.37 -50.14
CA HIS A 184 -43.80 77.19 -50.97
C HIS A 184 -45.05 77.84 -50.36
N THR A 185 -44.92 78.49 -49.21
CA THR A 185 -46.03 79.18 -48.56
C THR A 185 -46.30 80.53 -49.21
N LEU A 186 -47.55 80.99 -49.05
CA LEU A 186 -47.97 82.32 -49.49
C LEU A 186 -47.08 83.43 -48.91
N LEU A 187 -46.53 83.27 -47.70
CA LEU A 187 -45.62 84.22 -47.07
C LEU A 187 -44.30 84.37 -47.82
N ALA A 188 -43.63 83.26 -48.14
CA ALA A 188 -42.39 83.29 -48.91
C ALA A 188 -42.63 83.85 -50.32
N TRP A 189 -43.77 83.50 -50.93
CA TRP A 189 -44.16 84.04 -52.24
C TRP A 189 -44.39 85.56 -52.19
N LEU A 190 -45.19 86.05 -51.23
CA LEU A 190 -45.50 87.48 -51.06
C LEU A 190 -44.25 88.30 -50.77
N THR A 191 -43.35 87.80 -49.92
CA THR A 191 -42.10 88.47 -49.57
C THR A 191 -41.18 88.65 -50.78
N ASN A 192 -41.17 87.69 -51.71
CA ASN A 192 -40.36 87.76 -52.92
C ASN A 192 -41.01 88.53 -54.08
N HIS A 193 -42.35 88.54 -54.19
CA HIS A 193 -43.07 89.07 -55.36
C HIS A 193 -43.80 90.40 -55.12
N LYS A 194 -44.03 90.83 -53.87
CA LYS A 194 -44.68 92.11 -53.55
C LYS A 194 -44.03 92.79 -52.35
N LYS A 195 -43.18 93.81 -52.56
CA LYS A 195 -42.46 94.49 -51.46
C LYS A 195 -43.36 95.13 -50.40
N ASP A 196 -44.55 95.59 -50.79
CA ASP A 196 -45.49 96.30 -49.89
C ASP A 196 -46.61 95.39 -49.37
N TRP A 197 -46.41 94.06 -49.43
CA TRP A 197 -47.42 93.09 -49.02
C TRP A 197 -47.78 93.23 -47.53
N SER A 198 -46.79 93.49 -46.68
CA SER A 198 -46.94 93.57 -45.21
C SER A 198 -47.84 94.73 -44.78
N GLU A 199 -47.81 95.84 -45.50
CA GLU A 199 -48.59 97.04 -45.19
C GLU A 199 -50.02 97.02 -45.76
N ASN A 200 -50.32 96.06 -46.63
CA ASN A 200 -51.61 95.94 -47.32
C ASN A 200 -52.27 94.58 -47.06
N ILE A 201 -51.81 93.53 -47.77
CA ILE A 201 -52.35 92.16 -47.66
C ILE A 201 -52.13 91.62 -46.25
N GLY A 202 -50.95 91.85 -45.67
CA GLY A 202 -50.54 91.42 -44.33
C GLY A 202 -51.37 92.00 -43.19
N LYS A 203 -52.13 93.09 -43.40
CA LYS A 203 -53.03 93.67 -42.39
C LYS A 203 -54.40 93.00 -42.32
N VAL A 204 -54.80 92.30 -43.38
CA VAL A 204 -56.16 91.77 -43.54
C VAL A 204 -56.15 90.24 -43.58
N ILE A 205 -55.04 89.63 -44.03
CA ILE A 205 -54.88 88.19 -44.08
C ILE A 205 -54.58 87.61 -42.69
N ASP A 206 -55.19 86.47 -42.39
CA ASP A 206 -54.86 85.72 -41.18
C ASP A 206 -53.41 85.20 -41.26
N GLN A 207 -52.69 85.24 -40.14
CA GLN A 207 -51.32 84.75 -40.08
C GLN A 207 -51.24 83.26 -40.45
N ASP A 208 -52.26 82.48 -40.13
CA ASP A 208 -52.30 81.04 -40.41
C ASP A 208 -52.46 80.74 -41.92
N LEU A 209 -53.15 81.61 -42.65
CA LEU A 209 -53.32 81.55 -44.11
C LEU A 209 -52.02 81.86 -44.86
N LEU A 210 -51.11 82.63 -44.27
CA LEU A 210 -49.82 82.98 -44.90
C LEU A 210 -48.87 81.77 -45.03
N PHE A 211 -49.03 80.74 -44.19
CA PHE A 211 -48.13 79.57 -44.16
C PHE A 211 -48.71 78.30 -44.79
N HIS A 212 -49.85 78.40 -45.46
CA HIS A 212 -50.51 77.24 -46.06
C HIS A 212 -49.90 76.94 -47.44
N ASP A 213 -49.45 75.69 -47.65
CA ASP A 213 -48.66 75.24 -48.81
C ASP A 213 -49.52 74.84 -50.02
N GLU A 214 -50.80 74.53 -49.81
CA GLU A 214 -51.74 74.16 -50.87
C GLU A 214 -52.51 75.34 -51.49
N LEU A 215 -52.22 76.57 -51.06
CA LEU A 215 -52.92 77.77 -51.54
C LEU A 215 -52.59 78.16 -52.99
N ASN A 216 -51.52 77.58 -53.54
CA ASN A 216 -51.03 77.73 -54.91
C ASN A 216 -51.20 79.14 -55.51
N PRO A 217 -50.58 80.17 -54.91
CA PRO A 217 -50.86 81.55 -55.26
C PRO A 217 -50.39 81.92 -56.66
N GLN A 218 -51.26 82.61 -57.41
CA GLN A 218 -50.96 83.08 -58.77
C GLN A 218 -51.25 84.57 -58.94
N LEU A 219 -50.40 85.24 -59.71
CA LEU A 219 -50.57 86.64 -60.09
C LEU A 219 -51.58 86.70 -61.25
N LEU A 220 -52.69 87.38 -61.02
CA LEU A 220 -53.77 87.50 -62.01
C LEU A 220 -53.81 88.94 -62.52
N ASP A 221 -53.68 89.12 -63.83
CA ASP A 221 -53.74 90.43 -64.49
C ASP A 221 -55.13 91.09 -64.39
N GLN A 222 -56.15 90.31 -64.05
CA GLN A 222 -57.52 90.78 -63.91
C GLN A 222 -57.90 90.93 -62.44
N LEU A 223 -58.02 92.18 -61.99
CA LEU A 223 -58.54 92.58 -60.68
C LEU A 223 -60.00 92.16 -60.42
N ALA A 224 -60.71 91.69 -61.45
CA ALA A 224 -62.15 91.41 -61.37
C ALA A 224 -62.50 90.13 -60.58
N THR A 225 -61.55 89.22 -60.34
CA THR A 225 -61.82 87.92 -59.72
C THR A 225 -60.86 87.58 -58.57
N SER A 226 -59.99 88.50 -58.18
CA SER A 226 -58.95 88.28 -57.18
C SER A 226 -58.79 89.46 -56.22
N PHE A 227 -58.63 89.18 -54.93
CA PHE A 227 -58.40 90.21 -53.92
C PHE A 227 -56.93 90.67 -54.02
N TYR A 228 -56.71 91.95 -54.33
CA TYR A 228 -55.39 92.53 -54.61
C TYR A 228 -54.60 91.89 -55.78
N GLY A 229 -55.25 91.26 -56.76
CA GLY A 229 -54.57 90.69 -57.93
C GLY A 229 -53.91 89.31 -57.69
N VAL A 230 -54.24 88.63 -56.58
CA VAL A 230 -53.68 87.32 -56.21
C VAL A 230 -54.81 86.29 -56.13
N GLY A 231 -54.74 85.24 -56.96
CA GLY A 231 -55.65 84.09 -56.89
C GLY A 231 -55.12 83.06 -55.88
N ILE A 232 -56.01 82.53 -55.02
CA ILE A 232 -55.67 81.60 -53.93
C ILE A 232 -56.72 80.47 -53.90
N ASP A 233 -56.30 79.20 -53.79
CA ASP A 233 -57.21 78.04 -53.68
C ASP A 233 -57.56 77.75 -52.20
N LEU A 234 -58.84 77.81 -51.84
CA LEU A 234 -59.33 77.85 -50.44
C LEU A 234 -59.90 76.52 -49.93
N LYS A 235 -59.66 75.41 -50.63
CA LYS A 235 -60.37 74.14 -50.38
C LYS A 235 -59.92 73.33 -49.15
N SER A 236 -58.79 73.63 -48.51
CA SER A 236 -58.14 72.70 -47.55
C SER A 236 -57.77 73.24 -46.17
N ILE A 237 -58.32 74.38 -45.72
CA ILE A 237 -57.81 75.06 -44.51
C ILE A 237 -58.38 74.49 -43.19
N GLU A 238 -57.53 73.85 -42.38
CA GLU A 238 -57.67 73.67 -40.92
C GLU A 238 -56.38 74.14 -40.21
N GLY A 239 -56.50 75.02 -39.20
CA GLY A 239 -55.42 75.90 -38.74
C GLY A 239 -54.56 75.43 -37.53
N ARG A 240 -53.40 76.11 -37.36
CA ARG A 240 -52.70 76.48 -36.10
C ARG A 240 -51.43 77.32 -36.40
N SER A 241 -51.16 78.31 -35.55
CA SER A 241 -50.11 79.33 -35.71
C SER A 241 -48.68 78.88 -35.40
N PHE A 242 -47.72 79.23 -36.29
CA PHE A 242 -46.27 79.01 -36.11
C PHE A 242 -45.46 80.16 -36.77
N SER A 243 -44.35 80.61 -36.15
CA SER A 243 -43.42 81.63 -36.68
C SER A 243 -42.10 80.98 -37.14
N LEU A 244 -41.55 81.43 -38.28
CA LEU A 244 -40.33 80.86 -38.88
C LEU A 244 -39.11 80.96 -37.94
N SER A 245 -38.89 82.13 -37.34
CA SER A 245 -37.78 82.35 -36.39
C SER A 245 -37.80 81.35 -35.24
N LEU A 246 -39.00 81.01 -34.74
CA LEU A 246 -39.19 80.02 -33.69
C LEU A 246 -38.92 78.59 -34.20
N LEU A 247 -39.26 78.26 -35.45
CA LEU A 247 -38.97 76.95 -36.05
C LEU A 247 -37.47 76.75 -36.31
N GLU A 248 -36.77 77.79 -36.77
CA GLU A 248 -35.32 77.76 -36.97
C GLU A 248 -34.56 77.63 -35.65
N GLU A 249 -35.00 78.34 -34.60
CA GLU A 249 -34.48 78.19 -33.23
C GLU A 249 -34.72 76.77 -32.70
N GLN A 250 -35.94 76.24 -32.85
CA GLN A 250 -36.27 74.87 -32.45
C GLN A 250 -35.47 73.81 -33.23
N LEU A 251 -35.18 74.04 -34.51
CA LEU A 251 -34.36 73.14 -35.34
C LEU A 251 -32.90 73.17 -34.88
N LYS A 252 -32.36 74.36 -34.59
CA LYS A 252 -31.00 74.52 -34.05
C LYS A 252 -30.86 73.84 -32.68
N ASP A 253 -31.84 74.02 -31.80
CA ASP A 253 -31.85 73.36 -30.48
C ASP A 253 -31.94 71.84 -30.61
N THR A 254 -32.82 71.34 -31.50
CA THR A 254 -32.97 69.89 -31.74
C THR A 254 -31.68 69.29 -32.32
N LEU A 255 -30.97 70.00 -33.20
CA LEU A 255 -29.65 69.58 -33.70
C LEU A 255 -28.60 69.54 -32.59
N GLY A 256 -28.57 70.56 -31.73
CA GLY A 256 -27.67 70.60 -30.57
C GLY A 256 -27.93 69.46 -29.58
N GLU A 257 -29.19 69.07 -29.37
CA GLU A 257 -29.54 67.90 -28.56
C GLU A 257 -29.12 66.57 -29.21
N ILE A 258 -29.25 66.44 -30.53
CA ILE A 258 -28.78 65.26 -31.28
C ILE A 258 -27.26 65.10 -31.15
N GLU A 259 -26.50 66.19 -31.26
CA GLU A 259 -25.04 66.16 -31.07
C GLU A 259 -24.64 65.78 -29.64
N LYS A 260 -25.36 66.28 -28.63
CA LYS A 260 -25.17 65.87 -27.24
C LYS A 260 -25.40 64.37 -27.04
N VAL A 261 -26.50 63.84 -27.56
CA VAL A 261 -26.81 62.39 -27.47
C VAL A 261 -25.77 61.54 -28.20
N ARG A 262 -25.26 61.99 -29.35
CA ARG A 262 -24.15 61.30 -30.04
C ARG A 262 -22.87 61.30 -29.22
N LYS A 263 -22.55 62.41 -28.56
CA LYS A 263 -21.38 62.51 -27.68
C LYS A 263 -21.53 61.59 -26.46
N GLU A 264 -22.69 61.60 -25.80
CA GLU A 264 -23.03 60.70 -24.69
C GLU A 264 -22.87 59.23 -25.09
N SER A 265 -23.36 58.83 -26.27
CA SER A 265 -23.18 57.46 -26.79
C SER A 265 -21.71 57.10 -27.01
N SER A 266 -20.90 58.02 -27.55
CA SER A 266 -19.47 57.78 -27.78
C SER A 266 -18.69 57.68 -26.47
N GLU A 267 -19.02 58.52 -25.48
CA GLU A 267 -18.41 58.47 -24.15
C GLU A 267 -18.73 57.16 -23.43
N LEU A 268 -19.96 56.67 -23.60
CA LEU A 268 -20.43 55.41 -23.04
C LEU A 268 -19.68 54.20 -23.64
N ASP A 269 -19.45 54.20 -24.96
CA ASP A 269 -18.66 53.17 -25.64
C ASP A 269 -17.19 53.18 -25.18
N GLN A 270 -16.60 54.36 -25.01
CA GLN A 270 -15.25 54.50 -24.45
C GLN A 270 -15.18 54.07 -22.98
N GLY A 271 -16.24 54.33 -22.22
CA GLY A 271 -16.42 53.84 -20.84
C GLY A 271 -16.34 52.33 -20.78
N LEU A 272 -16.99 51.64 -21.71
CA LEU A 272 -16.97 50.18 -21.79
C LEU A 272 -15.59 49.61 -22.07
N ILE A 273 -14.89 50.15 -23.07
CA ILE A 273 -13.52 49.71 -23.37
C ILE A 273 -12.61 49.91 -22.15
N LYS A 274 -12.72 51.06 -21.47
CA LYS A 274 -11.93 51.34 -20.25
C LYS A 274 -12.25 50.37 -19.12
N LYS A 275 -13.53 50.07 -18.90
CA LYS A 275 -13.96 49.16 -17.84
C LYS A 275 -13.50 47.73 -18.11
N GLU A 276 -13.63 47.23 -19.34
CA GLU A 276 -13.12 45.92 -19.74
C GLU A 276 -11.60 45.82 -19.55
N GLN A 277 -10.84 46.85 -19.93
CA GLN A 277 -9.41 46.91 -19.68
C GLN A 277 -9.06 46.91 -18.19
N ASN A 278 -9.83 47.61 -17.36
CA ASN A 278 -9.61 47.64 -15.91
C ASN A 278 -9.92 46.28 -15.27
N LEU A 279 -11.00 45.62 -15.67
CA LEU A 279 -11.32 44.26 -15.23
C LEU A 279 -10.22 43.27 -15.65
N LYS A 280 -9.75 43.37 -16.90
CA LYS A 280 -8.60 42.57 -17.37
C LYS A 280 -7.36 42.81 -16.52
N LYS A 281 -7.03 44.06 -16.19
CA LYS A 281 -5.89 44.40 -15.32
C LYS A 281 -6.05 43.88 -13.88
N LYS A 282 -7.27 43.80 -13.36
CA LYS A 282 -7.58 43.26 -12.03
C LYS A 282 -7.41 41.73 -11.98
N TYR A 283 -8.02 41.00 -12.90
CA TYR A 283 -8.11 39.54 -12.84
C TYR A 283 -6.96 38.81 -13.54
N GLN A 284 -6.44 39.33 -14.65
CA GLN A 284 -5.44 38.62 -15.47
C GLN A 284 -4.13 38.32 -14.71
N PRO A 285 -3.55 39.25 -13.90
CA PRO A 285 -2.33 38.96 -13.16
C PRO A 285 -2.51 37.83 -12.14
N GLN A 286 -3.63 37.83 -11.42
CA GLN A 286 -3.96 36.80 -10.42
C GLN A 286 -4.16 35.44 -11.10
N LEU A 287 -4.93 35.40 -12.19
CA LEU A 287 -5.14 34.19 -12.99
C LEU A 287 -3.83 33.65 -13.56
N ASN A 288 -2.94 34.50 -14.06
CA ASN A 288 -1.66 34.06 -14.61
C ASN A 288 -0.73 33.51 -13.50
N LYS A 289 -0.72 34.14 -12.32
CA LYS A 289 0.05 33.66 -11.17
C LYS A 289 -0.44 32.27 -10.72
N LEU A 290 -1.75 32.09 -10.55
CA LEU A 290 -2.31 30.79 -10.16
C LEU A 290 -2.10 29.73 -11.25
N LYS A 291 -2.28 30.08 -12.54
CA LYS A 291 -2.02 29.15 -13.65
C LYS A 291 -0.56 28.69 -13.71
N SER A 292 0.38 29.62 -13.60
CA SER A 292 1.81 29.29 -13.59
C SER A 292 2.20 28.44 -12.38
N PHE A 293 1.62 28.72 -11.20
CA PHE A 293 1.77 27.86 -10.03
C PHE A 293 1.24 26.45 -10.29
N VAL A 294 0.02 26.31 -10.80
CA VAL A 294 -0.60 25.01 -11.14
C VAL A 294 0.27 24.25 -12.15
N GLU A 295 0.80 24.92 -13.17
CA GLU A 295 1.67 24.28 -14.17
C GLU A 295 2.98 23.76 -13.56
N VAL A 296 3.67 24.59 -12.77
CA VAL A 296 4.91 24.21 -12.09
C VAL A 296 4.65 23.06 -11.11
N SER A 297 3.61 23.17 -10.28
CA SER A 297 3.22 22.15 -9.31
C SER A 297 2.84 20.83 -9.99
N ASN A 298 2.09 20.86 -11.09
CA ASN A 298 1.76 19.67 -11.87
C ASN A 298 3.00 18.99 -12.48
N ASN A 299 3.97 19.77 -12.95
CA ASN A 299 5.23 19.23 -13.44
C ASN A 299 6.05 18.59 -12.31
N THR A 300 6.05 19.18 -11.11
CA THR A 300 6.67 18.61 -9.92
C THR A 300 5.97 17.33 -9.49
N ILE A 301 4.63 17.29 -9.44
CA ILE A 301 3.84 16.09 -9.15
C ILE A 301 4.19 14.97 -10.14
N LYS A 302 4.29 15.26 -11.45
CA LYS A 302 4.70 14.26 -12.45
C LYS A 302 6.11 13.72 -12.20
N LYS A 303 7.05 14.57 -11.79
CA LYS A 303 8.42 14.14 -11.43
C LYS A 303 8.40 13.25 -10.18
N ASN A 304 7.68 13.66 -9.14
CA ASN A 304 7.56 12.90 -7.89
C ASN A 304 6.90 11.53 -8.13
N LYS A 305 5.89 11.44 -8.99
CA LYS A 305 5.26 10.16 -9.37
C LYS A 305 6.24 9.21 -10.05
N LYS A 306 7.07 9.71 -10.98
CA LYS A 306 8.14 8.91 -11.60
C LYS A 306 9.20 8.47 -10.61
N GLU A 307 9.56 9.33 -9.66
CA GLU A 307 10.53 8.97 -8.62
C GLU A 307 9.95 7.94 -7.66
N LYS A 308 8.66 8.03 -7.33
CA LYS A 308 7.95 7.00 -6.57
C LYS A 308 8.01 5.65 -7.28
N GLU A 309 7.68 5.59 -8.58
CA GLU A 309 7.76 4.35 -9.36
C GLU A 309 9.17 3.73 -9.31
N ARG A 310 10.22 4.55 -9.37
CA ARG A 310 11.61 4.07 -9.22
C ARG A 310 11.90 3.52 -7.82
N GLN A 311 11.41 4.19 -6.78
CA GLN A 311 11.57 3.75 -5.41
C GLN A 311 10.78 2.48 -5.10
N ASP A 312 9.59 2.31 -5.69
CA ASP A 312 8.79 1.09 -5.59
C ASP A 312 9.56 -0.11 -6.21
N VAL A 313 10.14 0.06 -7.40
CA VAL A 313 11.00 -0.97 -8.03
C VAL A 313 12.22 -1.27 -7.16
N LEU A 314 12.89 -0.24 -6.64
CA LEU A 314 14.06 -0.44 -5.75
C LEU A 314 13.68 -1.18 -4.45
N LEU A 315 12.49 -0.93 -3.92
CA LEU A 315 11.98 -1.61 -2.74
C LEU A 315 11.74 -3.11 -3.04
N GLU A 316 11.14 -3.41 -4.18
CA GLU A 316 10.96 -4.80 -4.65
C GLU A 316 12.31 -5.51 -4.83
N ASP A 317 13.28 -4.86 -5.47
CA ASP A 317 14.64 -5.40 -5.64
C ASP A 317 15.31 -5.75 -4.31
N TRP A 318 15.19 -4.90 -3.28
CA TRP A 318 15.75 -5.16 -1.95
C TRP A 318 15.06 -6.31 -1.24
N ILE A 319 13.73 -6.41 -1.36
CA ILE A 319 12.97 -7.52 -0.80
C ILE A 319 13.38 -8.83 -1.47
N GLU A 320 13.49 -8.84 -2.80
CA GLU A 320 13.90 -10.01 -3.56
C GLU A 320 15.33 -10.43 -3.21
N LYS A 321 16.28 -9.49 -3.17
CA LYS A 321 17.66 -9.76 -2.71
C LYS A 321 17.69 -10.35 -1.32
N GLY A 322 16.90 -9.80 -0.40
CA GLY A 322 16.80 -10.30 0.97
C GLY A 322 16.21 -11.71 1.06
N GLN A 323 15.22 -12.03 0.22
CA GLN A 323 14.63 -13.37 0.13
C GLN A 323 15.63 -14.38 -0.47
N ASN A 324 16.29 -14.02 -1.57
CA ASN A 324 17.28 -14.87 -2.22
C ASN A 324 18.45 -15.20 -1.28
N GLU A 325 18.98 -14.20 -0.57
CA GLU A 325 20.09 -14.41 0.37
C GLU A 325 19.68 -15.28 1.57
N LYS A 326 18.46 -15.09 2.06
CA LYS A 326 17.87 -15.96 3.08
C LYS A 326 17.74 -17.40 2.61
N GLU A 327 17.23 -17.63 1.40
CA GLU A 327 17.09 -18.96 0.84
C GLU A 327 18.45 -19.63 0.64
N LEU A 328 19.44 -18.92 0.12
CA LEU A 328 20.81 -19.43 -0.03
C LEU A 328 21.40 -19.85 1.32
N GLN A 329 21.27 -19.02 2.36
CA GLN A 329 21.74 -19.35 3.71
C GLN A 329 20.99 -20.56 4.30
N LEU A 330 19.67 -20.64 4.13
CA LEU A 330 18.87 -21.78 4.60
C LEU A 330 19.24 -23.07 3.87
N VAL A 331 19.49 -23.04 2.56
CA VAL A 331 19.94 -24.22 1.80
C VAL A 331 21.27 -24.72 2.35
N GLN A 332 22.22 -23.82 2.61
CA GLN A 332 23.52 -24.20 3.17
C GLN A 332 23.38 -24.77 4.59
N LEU A 333 22.63 -24.12 5.48
CA LEU A 333 22.41 -24.61 6.84
C LEU A 333 21.69 -25.97 6.87
N ASN A 334 20.71 -26.20 6.00
CA ASN A 334 20.04 -27.49 5.88
C ASN A 334 20.99 -28.58 5.35
N LYS A 335 21.90 -28.24 4.44
CA LYS A 335 22.93 -29.17 3.96
C LYS A 335 23.86 -29.59 5.10
N ASP A 336 24.29 -28.64 5.92
CA ASP A 336 25.13 -28.92 7.09
C ASP A 336 24.38 -29.78 8.13
N LEU A 337 23.11 -29.48 8.39
CA LEU A 337 22.24 -30.28 9.28
C LEU A 337 22.10 -31.72 8.80
N ASN A 338 21.93 -31.92 7.49
CA ASN A 338 21.87 -33.26 6.90
C ASN A 338 23.19 -34.01 7.07
N GLY A 339 24.33 -33.33 6.92
CA GLY A 339 25.66 -33.90 7.19
C GLY A 339 25.81 -34.36 8.65
N ILE A 340 25.39 -33.51 9.60
CA ILE A 340 25.38 -33.85 11.05
C ILE A 340 24.45 -35.04 11.32
N GLN A 341 23.29 -35.10 10.66
CA GLN A 341 22.35 -36.21 10.81
C GLN A 341 22.95 -37.54 10.33
N LEU A 342 23.66 -37.54 9.20
CA LEU A 342 24.38 -38.73 8.71
C LEU A 342 25.45 -39.19 9.71
N GLN A 343 26.24 -38.27 10.26
CA GLN A 343 27.23 -38.60 11.30
C GLN A 343 26.60 -39.19 12.56
N LEU A 344 25.45 -38.67 13.00
CA LEU A 344 24.71 -39.23 14.13
C LEU A 344 24.23 -40.66 13.85
N ASP A 345 23.74 -40.92 12.64
CA ASP A 345 23.23 -42.23 12.28
C ASP A 345 24.37 -43.26 12.13
N GLU A 346 25.54 -42.84 11.62
CA GLU A 346 26.77 -43.65 11.63
C GLU A 346 27.23 -43.97 13.07
N LEU A 347 27.23 -42.99 13.98
CA LEU A 347 27.59 -43.19 15.38
C LEU A 347 26.62 -44.12 16.12
N LYS A 348 25.31 -44.01 15.83
CA LYS A 348 24.31 -44.95 16.38
C LYS A 348 24.59 -46.37 15.92
N GLN A 349 24.93 -46.57 14.64
CA GLN A 349 25.29 -47.89 14.14
C GLN A 349 26.57 -48.41 14.82
N GLN A 350 27.58 -47.55 15.00
CA GLN A 350 28.80 -47.90 15.73
C GLN A 350 28.51 -48.30 17.18
N LEU A 351 27.71 -47.52 17.91
CA LEU A 351 27.27 -47.83 19.27
C LEU A 351 26.53 -49.17 19.35
N SER A 352 25.55 -49.40 18.45
CA SER A 352 24.81 -50.66 18.40
C SER A 352 25.72 -51.86 18.13
N SER A 353 26.63 -51.74 17.16
CA SER A 353 27.58 -52.81 16.82
C SER A 353 28.57 -53.09 17.96
N PHE A 354 29.00 -52.05 18.67
CA PHE A 354 29.86 -52.17 19.83
C PHE A 354 29.13 -52.88 20.98
N GLU A 355 27.90 -52.47 21.30
CA GLU A 355 27.08 -53.11 22.33
C GLU A 355 26.80 -54.58 22.02
N GLU A 356 26.52 -54.91 20.76
CA GLU A 356 26.31 -56.28 20.31
C GLU A 356 27.61 -57.10 20.40
N GLY A 357 28.76 -56.52 20.01
CA GLY A 357 30.07 -57.14 20.17
C GLY A 357 30.43 -57.44 21.63
N VAL A 358 30.16 -56.51 22.54
CA VAL A 358 30.36 -56.71 23.99
C VAL A 358 29.44 -57.83 24.51
N LYS A 359 28.17 -57.87 24.11
CA LYS A 359 27.25 -58.95 24.47
C LYS A 359 27.77 -60.31 23.99
N GLN A 360 28.22 -60.39 22.74
CA GLN A 360 28.77 -61.63 22.18
C GLN A 360 30.03 -62.10 22.94
N GLN A 361 30.95 -61.19 23.26
CA GLN A 361 32.14 -61.52 24.06
C GLN A 361 31.78 -62.09 25.43
N LYS A 362 30.81 -61.49 26.13
CA LYS A 362 30.31 -62.01 27.40
C LYS A 362 29.68 -63.40 27.25
N GLU A 363 28.88 -63.62 26.21
CA GLU A 363 28.26 -64.92 25.94
C GLU A 363 29.29 -66.02 25.63
N VAL A 364 30.34 -65.71 24.87
CA VAL A 364 31.46 -66.65 24.64
C VAL A 364 32.13 -67.02 25.96
N LYS A 365 32.42 -66.03 26.81
CA LYS A 365 33.05 -66.27 28.12
C LYS A 365 32.13 -67.03 29.08
N ARG A 366 30.81 -66.80 29.04
CA ARG A 366 29.82 -67.60 29.79
C ARG A 366 29.84 -69.07 29.34
N LYS A 367 29.82 -69.32 28.02
CA LYS A 367 29.91 -70.69 27.48
C LYS A 367 31.23 -71.37 27.85
N GLU A 368 32.34 -70.64 27.85
CA GLU A 368 33.65 -71.15 28.28
C GLU A 368 33.63 -71.53 29.78
N LYS A 369 33.06 -70.66 30.64
CA LYS A 369 32.83 -70.93 32.07
C LYS A 369 32.01 -72.20 32.28
N THR A 370 30.86 -72.32 31.61
CA THR A 370 29.99 -73.51 31.70
C THR A 370 30.70 -74.78 31.25
N ARG A 371 31.49 -74.72 30.17
CA ARG A 371 32.25 -75.88 29.69
C ARG A 371 33.30 -76.33 30.70
N ARG A 372 34.06 -75.40 31.29
CA ARG A 372 35.07 -75.74 32.30
C ARG A 372 34.45 -76.28 33.59
N LEU A 373 33.31 -75.72 34.01
CA LEU A 373 32.57 -76.21 35.18
C LEU A 373 32.05 -77.65 34.95
N ASN A 374 31.56 -77.95 33.75
CA ASN A 374 31.15 -79.30 33.39
C ASN A 374 32.35 -80.27 33.32
N GLN A 375 33.52 -79.80 32.90
CA GLN A 375 34.76 -80.59 32.90
C GLN A 375 35.15 -80.99 34.32
N PHE A 376 35.16 -80.05 35.29
CA PHE A 376 35.46 -80.36 36.68
C PHE A 376 34.48 -81.33 37.31
N LYS A 377 33.19 -81.20 37.00
CA LYS A 377 32.16 -82.16 37.44
C LYS A 377 32.38 -83.55 36.87
N LYS A 378 32.81 -83.65 35.61
CA LYS A 378 33.11 -84.92 34.95
C LYS A 378 34.37 -85.57 35.54
N ASP A 379 35.44 -84.81 35.74
CA ASP A 379 36.70 -85.28 36.35
C ASP A 379 36.48 -85.74 37.80
N PHE A 380 35.53 -85.13 38.52
CA PHE A 380 35.09 -85.58 39.84
C PHE A 380 34.34 -86.92 39.77
N GLN A 381 33.38 -87.06 38.85
CA GLN A 381 32.65 -88.32 38.66
C GLN A 381 33.58 -89.49 38.26
N GLU A 382 34.63 -89.22 37.48
CA GLU A 382 35.62 -90.24 37.11
C GLU A 382 36.51 -90.65 38.30
N LYS A 383 36.80 -89.75 39.24
CA LYS A 383 37.57 -90.03 40.47
C LYS A 383 36.74 -90.60 41.62
N GLU A 384 35.42 -90.38 41.60
CA GLU A 384 34.48 -90.96 42.57
C GLU A 384 34.17 -92.43 42.25
N ASN A 385 34.18 -92.79 40.95
CA ASN A 385 33.88 -94.14 40.46
C ASN A 385 35.11 -95.06 40.31
N GLY A 386 36.33 -94.54 40.47
CA GLY A 386 37.59 -95.30 40.50
C GLY A 386 38.08 -95.54 41.91
#